data_AF-A0A3M1L1Q6-F1
#
_entry.id   AF-A0A3M1L1Q6-F1
#
_cell.length_a   1.000
_cell.length_b   1.000
_cell.length_c   1.000
_cell.angle_alpha   90.00
_cell.angle_beta   90.00
_cell.angle_gamma   90.00
#
_symmetry.space_group_name_H-M   'P 1'
#
loop_
_entity.id
_entity.type
_entity.pdbx_description
1 polymer ?
#
loop_
_entity_poly.entity_id
_entity_poly.type
_entity_poly.pdbx_seq_one_letter_code
_entity_poly.pdbx_strand_id
1 'polypeptide(L)'
;YRIRWGKGMLGLGLQGSVRSLENDFQRTRGIQPIETDPSVPASQESRFLFNFGTGVYYSTEGFYLGASVPRLLANNINFGSDDVVISREVQHFYLMGGFVLPLSAKISLQPQALLKFVNHAPVDVDANLTFIFNDRVYVGGTYRAGGNTENTLGESIDFLLGIQLSRHLFLGTSYDYTLSDLRDFNDGTIEVVLQYCILGKTEEGETQNPRFF
;
A
#
# COMPACT_ATOMS: atom_id res chain seq x y z
N TYR A 1 -19.86 -3.65 -5.42
CA TYR A 1 -20.99 -3.31 -6.30
C TYR A 1 -20.57 -2.20 -7.26
N ARG A 2 -20.97 -2.21 -8.55
CA ARG A 2 -20.59 -1.20 -9.55
C ARG A 2 -21.85 -0.55 -10.15
N ILE A 3 -21.89 0.78 -10.18
CA ILE A 3 -23.01 1.59 -10.66
C ILE A 3 -22.48 2.53 -11.73
N ARG A 4 -23.15 2.61 -12.87
CA ARG A 4 -22.84 3.64 -13.87
C ARG A 4 -23.27 5.00 -13.33
N TRP A 5 -22.35 5.94 -13.22
CA TRP A 5 -22.62 7.30 -12.76
C TRP A 5 -22.00 8.31 -13.71
N GLY A 6 -22.86 9.04 -14.43
CA GLY A 6 -22.42 9.97 -15.47
C GLY A 6 -21.62 9.26 -16.58
N LYS A 7 -20.39 9.73 -16.82
CA LYS A 7 -19.47 9.17 -17.81
C LYS A 7 -18.59 8.04 -17.27
N GLY A 8 -18.75 7.65 -16.01
CA GLY A 8 -17.90 6.68 -15.34
C GLY A 8 -18.66 5.58 -14.62
N MET A 9 -17.89 4.77 -13.89
CA MET A 9 -18.36 3.68 -13.05
C MET A 9 -17.95 3.94 -11.61
N LEU A 10 -18.94 4.00 -10.72
CA LEU A 10 -18.74 4.04 -9.27
C LEU A 10 -18.78 2.61 -8.72
N GLY A 11 -17.66 2.16 -8.17
CA GLY A 11 -17.50 0.93 -7.42
C GLY A 11 -17.54 1.18 -5.91
N LEU A 12 -18.27 0.34 -5.20
CA LEU A 12 -18.24 0.21 -3.74
C LEU A 12 -17.64 -1.15 -3.39
N GLY A 13 -16.66 -1.16 -2.49
CA GLY A 13 -15.97 -2.35 -2.00
C GLY A 13 -16.16 -2.53 -0.51
N LEU A 14 -16.35 -3.78 -0.09
CA LEU A 14 -16.31 -4.20 1.31
C LEU A 14 -15.28 -5.32 1.43
N GLN A 15 -14.54 -5.33 2.52
CA GLN A 15 -13.58 -6.38 2.84
C GLN A 15 -13.74 -6.84 4.28
N GLY A 16 -13.53 -8.14 4.51
CA GLY A 16 -13.31 -8.72 5.83
C GLY A 16 -11.91 -9.29 5.89
N SER A 17 -11.23 -9.14 7.03
CA SER A 17 -9.90 -9.70 7.25
C SER A 17 -9.80 -10.39 8.60
N VAL A 18 -9.00 -11.46 8.63
CA VAL A 18 -8.61 -12.18 9.85
C VAL A 18 -7.09 -12.21 9.86
N ARG A 19 -6.48 -11.83 10.97
CA ARG A 19 -5.03 -11.90 11.17
C ARG A 19 -4.72 -12.69 12.43
N SER A 20 -3.69 -13.52 12.37
CA SER A 20 -3.08 -14.13 13.54
C SER A 20 -1.81 -13.36 13.85
N LEU A 21 -1.72 -12.80 15.06
CA LEU A 21 -0.48 -12.26 15.58
C LEU A 21 0.05 -13.23 16.62
N GLU A 22 1.33 -13.55 16.53
CA GLU A 22 2.01 -14.43 17.45
C GLU A 22 3.30 -13.75 17.91
N ASN A 23 3.57 -13.77 19.21
CA ASN A 23 4.81 -13.25 19.75
C ASN A 23 5.35 -14.22 20.82
N ASP A 24 6.64 -14.53 20.70
CA ASP A 24 7.35 -15.41 21.62
C ASP A 24 8.26 -14.57 22.52
N PHE A 25 7.70 -14.16 23.66
CA PHE A 25 8.42 -13.36 24.64
C PHE A 25 9.54 -14.14 25.35
N GLN A 26 9.55 -15.49 25.27
CA GLN A 26 10.60 -16.32 25.88
C GLN A 26 11.95 -16.17 25.17
N ARG A 27 11.94 -15.68 23.93
CA ARG A 27 13.14 -15.39 23.15
C ARG A 27 13.61 -13.94 23.28
N THR A 28 12.89 -13.11 24.03
CA THR A 28 13.25 -11.71 24.25
C THR A 28 14.13 -11.56 25.50
N ARG A 29 15.05 -10.60 25.48
CA ARG A 29 15.83 -10.21 26.66
C ARG A 29 15.36 -8.84 27.09
N GLY A 30 14.62 -8.78 28.19
CA GLY A 30 14.24 -7.51 28.81
C GLY A 30 15.45 -6.80 29.41
N ILE A 31 15.44 -5.46 29.37
CA ILE A 31 16.38 -4.63 30.14
C ILE A 31 16.03 -4.57 31.63
N GLN A 32 14.86 -5.08 32.01
CA GLN A 32 14.37 -5.29 33.37
C GLN A 32 13.89 -6.75 33.52
N PRO A 33 13.78 -7.29 34.75
CA PRO A 33 13.26 -8.62 34.97
C PRO A 33 11.82 -8.76 34.42
N ILE A 34 11.64 -9.61 33.41
CA ILE A 34 10.36 -9.84 32.72
C ILE A 34 9.26 -10.28 33.71
N GLU A 35 9.62 -11.00 34.77
CA GLU A 35 8.69 -11.45 35.83
C GLU A 35 8.02 -10.30 36.61
N THR A 36 8.54 -9.07 36.49
CA THR A 36 8.03 -7.90 37.20
C THR A 36 7.32 -6.87 36.31
N ASP A 37 7.31 -7.06 34.99
CA ASP A 37 6.65 -6.16 34.04
C ASP A 37 5.35 -6.78 33.50
N PRO A 38 4.17 -6.35 33.98
CA PRO A 38 2.88 -6.88 33.52
C PRO A 38 2.57 -6.58 32.04
N SER A 39 3.38 -5.75 31.38
CA SER A 39 3.27 -5.43 29.95
C SER A 39 3.93 -6.48 29.07
N VAL A 40 4.76 -7.37 29.64
CA VAL A 40 5.51 -8.41 28.92
C VAL A 40 5.10 -9.79 29.45
N PRO A 41 4.28 -10.55 28.70
CA PRO A 41 3.94 -11.93 29.06
C PRO A 41 5.20 -12.80 29.17
N ALA A 42 5.20 -13.75 30.12
CA ALA A 42 6.28 -14.73 30.26
C ALA A 42 6.13 -15.94 29.31
N SER A 43 5.04 -15.99 28.53
CA SER A 43 4.66 -17.06 27.61
C SER A 43 4.60 -16.58 26.16
N GLN A 44 4.58 -17.55 25.24
CA GLN A 44 4.19 -17.30 23.86
C GLN A 44 2.71 -16.95 23.81
N GLU A 45 2.38 -15.83 23.19
CA GLU A 45 1.01 -15.34 23.07
C GLU A 45 0.57 -15.33 21.61
N SER A 46 -0.69 -15.67 21.38
CA SER A 46 -1.30 -15.60 20.04
C SER A 46 -2.67 -14.93 20.13
N ARG A 47 -3.01 -14.11 19.13
CA ARG A 47 -4.28 -13.39 19.07
C ARG A 47 -4.82 -13.37 17.65
N PHE A 48 -6.10 -13.72 17.51
CA PHE A 48 -6.84 -13.55 16.27
C PHE A 48 -7.53 -12.19 16.23
N LEU A 49 -7.31 -11.45 15.16
CA LEU A 49 -7.84 -10.11 14.94
C LEU A 49 -8.74 -10.13 13.72
N PHE A 50 -10.02 -9.88 13.95
CA PHE A 50 -11.00 -9.66 12.89
C PHE A 50 -11.04 -8.17 12.57
N ASN A 51 -11.19 -7.82 11.30
CA ASN A 51 -11.38 -6.43 10.89
C ASN A 51 -12.26 -6.36 9.63
N PHE A 52 -12.81 -5.18 9.39
CA PHE A 52 -13.60 -4.87 8.20
C PHE A 52 -13.07 -3.60 7.57
N GLY A 53 -13.18 -3.51 6.27
CA GLY A 53 -12.81 -2.33 5.51
C GLY A 53 -13.83 -2.01 4.44
N THR A 54 -13.79 -0.77 3.99
CA THR A 54 -14.66 -0.28 2.93
C THR A 54 -13.88 0.64 2.01
N GLY A 55 -14.35 0.77 0.78
CA GLY A 55 -13.79 1.69 -0.19
C GLY A 55 -14.78 2.08 -1.26
N VAL A 56 -14.54 3.27 -1.82
CA VAL A 56 -15.25 3.80 -2.98
C VAL A 56 -14.25 4.06 -4.08
N TYR A 57 -14.63 3.79 -5.31
CA TYR A 57 -13.78 3.96 -6.47
C TYR A 57 -14.60 4.46 -7.64
N TYR A 58 -14.18 5.54 -8.25
CA TYR A 58 -14.78 6.08 -9.45
C TYR A 58 -13.77 6.01 -10.59
N SER A 59 -14.15 5.42 -11.72
CA SER A 59 -13.31 5.37 -12.92
C SER A 59 -14.05 5.76 -14.18
N THR A 60 -13.29 6.33 -15.12
CA THR A 60 -13.67 6.62 -16.50
C THR A 60 -12.61 6.00 -17.42
N GLU A 61 -12.65 6.28 -18.73
CA GLU A 61 -11.65 5.74 -19.67
C GLU A 61 -10.22 6.22 -19.39
N GLY A 62 -10.02 7.43 -18.86
CA GLY A 62 -8.69 8.02 -18.66
C GLY A 62 -8.45 8.63 -17.29
N PHE A 63 -9.36 8.44 -16.34
CA PHE A 63 -9.26 9.00 -14.99
C PHE A 63 -9.83 8.03 -13.97
N TYR A 64 -9.21 8.01 -12.80
CA TYR A 64 -9.73 7.31 -11.65
C TYR A 64 -9.46 8.07 -10.34
N LEU A 65 -10.35 7.87 -9.38
CA LEU A 65 -10.27 8.38 -8.02
C LEU A 65 -10.83 7.32 -7.07
N GLY A 66 -10.21 7.13 -5.91
CA GLY A 66 -10.76 6.23 -4.90
C GLY A 66 -10.35 6.62 -3.51
N ALA A 67 -11.20 6.28 -2.55
CA ALA A 67 -10.93 6.43 -1.14
C ALA A 67 -11.25 5.13 -0.41
N SER A 68 -10.44 4.76 0.57
CA SER A 68 -10.65 3.54 1.34
C SER A 68 -10.18 3.63 2.77
N VAL A 69 -10.80 2.81 3.61
CA VAL A 69 -10.37 2.53 4.99
C VAL A 69 -10.34 1.01 5.14
N PRO A 70 -9.17 0.37 4.96
CA PRO A 70 -9.05 -1.08 4.97
C PRO A 70 -9.35 -1.72 6.35
N ARG A 71 -9.11 -0.95 7.42
CA ARG A 71 -9.28 -1.41 8.80
C ARG A 71 -10.07 -0.37 9.58
N LEU A 72 -11.34 -0.66 9.84
CA LEU A 72 -12.25 0.19 10.61
C LEU A 72 -12.15 -0.08 12.11
N LEU A 73 -11.86 -1.32 12.51
CA LEU A 73 -11.76 -1.66 13.93
C LEU A 73 -10.38 -1.26 14.46
N ALA A 74 -10.38 -0.48 15.53
CA ALA A 74 -9.18 -0.21 16.32
C ALA A 74 -9.00 -1.36 17.32
N ASN A 75 -8.45 -2.49 16.85
CA ASN A 75 -8.27 -3.67 17.68
C ASN A 75 -7.16 -3.46 18.73
N ASN A 76 -7.33 -4.05 19.90
CA ASN A 76 -6.26 -4.16 20.90
C ASN A 76 -5.26 -5.24 20.43
N ILE A 77 -4.01 -4.83 20.26
CA ILE A 77 -2.90 -5.70 19.85
C ILE A 77 -1.88 -5.91 20.97
N ASN A 78 -2.24 -5.52 22.20
CA ASN A 78 -1.45 -5.84 23.37
C ASN A 78 -1.56 -7.35 23.67
N PHE A 79 -0.40 -7.95 24.00
CA PHE A 79 -0.30 -9.33 24.46
C PHE A 79 -0.26 -9.43 25.99
N GLY A 80 0.02 -8.31 26.70
CA GLY A 80 -0.05 -8.23 28.17
C GLY A 80 -1.48 -8.22 28.73
N SER A 81 -1.65 -7.85 30.00
CA SER A 81 -2.97 -7.81 30.65
C SER A 81 -3.95 -6.87 29.92
N ASP A 82 -5.20 -7.30 29.75
CA ASP A 82 -6.23 -6.51 29.06
C ASP A 82 -6.61 -5.21 29.80
N ASP A 83 -6.24 -5.09 31.09
CA ASP A 83 -6.48 -3.91 31.92
C ASP A 83 -5.57 -2.71 31.56
N VAL A 84 -4.45 -2.96 30.87
CA VAL A 84 -3.52 -1.91 30.41
C VAL A 84 -3.37 -1.99 28.89
N VAL A 85 -4.16 -1.21 28.15
CA VAL A 85 -4.09 -1.16 26.68
C VAL A 85 -3.00 -0.17 26.25
N ILE A 86 -1.82 -0.69 25.93
CA ILE A 86 -0.67 0.12 25.47
C ILE A 86 -0.66 0.27 23.94
N SER A 87 -1.04 -0.79 23.23
CA SER A 87 -0.92 -0.86 21.77
C SER A 87 -2.26 -1.14 21.12
N ARG A 88 -2.69 -0.22 20.25
CA ARG A 88 -3.96 -0.32 19.53
C ARG A 88 -3.75 -0.06 18.05
N GLU A 89 -4.50 -0.77 17.21
CA GLU A 89 -4.54 -0.44 15.79
C GLU A 89 -5.19 0.93 15.57
N VAL A 90 -4.57 1.72 14.70
CA VAL A 90 -5.12 2.99 14.23
C VAL A 90 -5.64 2.85 12.80
N GLN A 91 -6.73 3.55 12.52
CA GLN A 91 -7.34 3.56 11.20
C GLN A 91 -6.44 4.30 10.21
N HIS A 92 -6.24 3.71 9.04
CA HIS A 92 -5.50 4.31 7.94
C HIS A 92 -6.49 4.66 6.83
N PHE A 93 -6.56 5.93 6.49
CA PHE A 93 -7.39 6.46 5.43
C PHE A 93 -6.53 6.66 4.20
N TYR A 94 -6.98 6.14 3.06
CA TYR A 94 -6.30 6.26 1.78
C TYR A 94 -7.17 7.05 0.81
N LEU A 95 -6.56 7.97 0.09
CA LEU A 95 -7.16 8.65 -1.06
C LEU A 95 -6.18 8.55 -2.22
N MET A 96 -6.62 8.03 -3.35
CA MET A 96 -5.78 7.86 -4.53
C MET A 96 -6.48 8.41 -5.75
N GLY A 97 -5.70 8.84 -6.73
CA GLY A 97 -6.22 9.20 -8.04
C GLY A 97 -5.13 9.25 -9.09
N GLY A 98 -5.54 9.21 -10.35
CA GLY A 98 -4.61 9.28 -11.46
C GLY A 98 -5.31 9.42 -12.80
N PHE A 99 -4.50 9.68 -13.81
CA PHE A 99 -4.93 9.82 -15.19
C PHE A 99 -4.14 8.88 -16.09
N VAL A 100 -4.72 8.52 -17.23
CA VAL A 100 -4.01 7.85 -18.33
C VAL A 100 -4.13 8.76 -19.55
N LEU A 101 -3.01 9.38 -19.92
CA LEU A 101 -2.93 10.37 -20.98
C LEU A 101 -2.24 9.75 -22.20
N PRO A 102 -2.96 9.46 -23.31
CA PRO A 102 -2.33 8.98 -24.53
C PRO A 102 -1.52 10.12 -25.16
N LEU A 103 -0.19 10.03 -25.09
CA LEU A 103 0.71 10.99 -25.73
C LEU A 103 0.88 10.70 -27.23
N SER A 104 0.75 9.43 -27.62
CA SER A 104 0.73 8.97 -29.02
C SER A 104 0.01 7.62 -29.13
N ALA A 105 -0.14 7.08 -30.35
CA ALA A 105 -0.69 5.74 -30.56
C ALA A 105 0.10 4.59 -29.88
N LYS A 106 1.32 4.88 -29.39
CA LYS A 106 2.23 3.89 -28.81
C LYS A 106 2.73 4.26 -27.41
N ILE A 107 2.41 5.45 -26.90
CA ILE A 107 2.95 5.96 -25.64
C ILE A 107 1.82 6.59 -24.85
N SER A 108 1.66 6.13 -23.62
CA SER A 108 0.75 6.70 -22.64
C SER A 108 1.53 7.15 -21.40
N LEU A 109 1.11 8.26 -20.80
CA LEU A 109 1.63 8.77 -19.54
C LEU A 109 0.57 8.56 -18.45
N GLN A 110 0.97 7.94 -17.35
CA GLN A 110 0.12 7.67 -16.20
C GLN A 110 0.68 8.39 -14.97
N PRO A 111 0.27 9.64 -14.71
CA PRO A 111 0.47 10.28 -13.41
C PRO A 111 -0.56 9.75 -12.40
N GLN A 112 -0.11 9.47 -11.19
CA GLN A 112 -0.95 9.03 -10.09
C GLN A 112 -0.43 9.57 -8.75
N ALA A 113 -1.32 9.67 -7.77
CA ALA A 113 -0.96 10.04 -6.41
C ALA A 113 -1.75 9.20 -5.40
N LEU A 114 -1.14 8.94 -4.25
CA LEU A 114 -1.72 8.25 -3.11
C LEU A 114 -1.44 9.06 -1.84
N LEU A 115 -2.50 9.55 -1.21
CA LEU A 115 -2.49 10.18 0.10
C LEU A 115 -2.83 9.13 1.16
N LYS A 116 -2.00 9.06 2.20
CA LYS A 116 -2.21 8.23 3.39
C LYS A 116 -2.36 9.13 4.60
N PHE A 117 -3.44 8.96 5.34
CA PHE A 117 -3.77 9.74 6.52
C PHE A 117 -4.05 8.83 7.71
N VAL A 118 -3.42 9.14 8.83
CA VAL A 118 -3.65 8.51 10.13
C VAL A 118 -3.81 9.62 11.15
N ASN A 119 -4.81 9.49 12.03
CA ASN A 119 -5.03 10.49 13.08
C ASN A 119 -3.80 10.57 14.01
N HIS A 120 -3.31 11.77 14.28
CA HIS A 120 -2.09 12.05 15.06
C HIS A 120 -0.76 11.55 14.46
N ALA A 121 -0.72 11.22 13.17
CA ALA A 121 0.54 10.98 12.46
C ALA A 121 0.76 12.02 11.36
N PRO A 122 2.01 12.27 10.92
CA PRO A 122 2.28 13.03 9.71
C PRO A 122 1.54 12.44 8.50
N VAL A 123 1.09 13.33 7.62
CA VAL A 123 0.48 12.95 6.34
C VAL A 123 1.56 12.39 5.42
N ASP A 124 1.27 11.27 4.74
CA ASP A 124 2.15 10.71 3.72
C ASP A 124 1.50 10.80 2.33
N VAL A 125 2.32 11.11 1.33
CA VAL A 125 1.92 11.25 -0.07
C VAL A 125 2.94 10.55 -0.96
N ASP A 126 2.47 9.58 -1.74
CA ASP A 126 3.22 9.02 -2.86
C ASP A 126 2.76 9.70 -4.16
N ALA A 127 3.69 10.22 -4.94
CA ALA A 127 3.45 10.71 -6.29
C ALA A 127 4.19 9.82 -7.28
N ASN A 128 3.48 9.24 -8.24
CA ASN A 128 4.05 8.34 -9.23
C ASN A 128 3.79 8.83 -10.65
N LEU A 129 4.78 8.64 -11.51
CA LEU A 129 4.72 8.96 -12.92
C LEU A 129 5.23 7.76 -13.72
N THR A 130 4.37 7.16 -14.53
CA THR A 130 4.72 5.98 -15.33
C THR A 130 4.47 6.22 -16.82
N PHE A 131 5.46 5.96 -17.65
CA PHE A 131 5.33 5.88 -19.10
C PHE A 131 5.05 4.44 -19.51
N ILE A 132 4.07 4.27 -20.39
CA ILE A 132 3.63 2.98 -20.90
C ILE A 132 3.84 2.96 -22.41
N PHE A 133 4.69 2.06 -22.89
CA PHE A 133 5.03 1.89 -24.30
C PHE A 133 4.36 0.64 -24.88
N ASN A 134 3.58 0.82 -25.93
CA ASN A 134 2.82 -0.22 -26.64
C ASN A 134 1.99 -1.11 -25.70
N ASP A 135 1.50 -0.56 -24.59
CA ASP A 135 0.78 -1.28 -23.52
C ASP A 135 1.55 -2.49 -22.92
N ARG A 136 2.87 -2.54 -23.15
CA ARG A 136 3.73 -3.67 -22.79
C ARG A 136 4.88 -3.29 -21.89
N VAL A 137 5.55 -2.16 -22.12
CA VAL A 137 6.72 -1.76 -21.32
C VAL A 137 6.33 -0.59 -20.44
N TYR A 138 6.61 -0.69 -19.15
CA TYR A 138 6.28 0.29 -18.13
C TYR A 138 7.61 0.81 -17.58
N VAL A 139 7.80 2.12 -17.61
CA VAL A 139 8.97 2.78 -17.04
C VAL A 139 8.46 3.95 -16.23
N GLY A 140 8.73 3.96 -14.93
CA GLY A 140 8.21 5.00 -14.07
C GLY A 140 9.08 5.26 -12.86
N GLY A 141 8.63 6.22 -12.08
CA GLY A 141 9.19 6.46 -10.76
C GLY A 141 8.13 6.95 -9.79
N THR A 142 8.39 6.71 -8.51
CA THR A 142 7.59 7.19 -7.40
C THR A 142 8.46 8.11 -6.56
N TYR A 143 7.88 9.19 -6.05
CA TYR A 143 8.47 10.02 -5.02
C TYR A 143 7.54 10.00 -3.81
N ARG A 144 8.08 9.56 -2.67
CA ARG A 144 7.38 9.49 -1.40
C ARG A 144 7.80 10.67 -0.54
N ALA A 145 6.84 11.53 -0.23
CA ALA A 145 7.13 12.83 0.36
C ALA A 145 6.98 12.86 1.89
N GLY A 146 6.15 12.01 2.50
CA GLY A 146 5.75 12.18 3.90
C GLY A 146 5.94 10.95 4.77
N GLY A 147 5.83 11.14 6.09
CA GLY A 147 6.16 10.14 7.10
C GLY A 147 7.14 10.67 8.14
N ASN A 148 8.10 11.50 7.70
CA ASN A 148 9.10 12.13 8.54
C ASN A 148 8.66 13.55 8.94
N THR A 149 8.87 13.88 10.21
CA THR A 149 8.60 15.22 10.78
C THR A 149 9.83 16.13 10.69
N GLU A 150 10.99 15.56 10.41
CA GLU A 150 12.24 16.29 10.20
C GLU A 150 12.29 16.86 8.78
N ASN A 151 12.98 18.00 8.62
CA ASN A 151 13.12 18.75 7.37
C ASN A 151 13.99 18.00 6.34
N THR A 152 13.55 16.82 5.91
CA THR A 152 14.16 16.03 4.85
C THR A 152 13.59 16.42 3.50
N LEU A 153 14.28 16.05 2.43
CA LEU A 153 13.83 16.29 1.05
C LEU A 153 12.70 15.34 0.62
N GLY A 154 12.16 14.50 1.51
CA GLY A 154 11.22 13.40 1.24
C GLY A 154 11.70 12.09 1.87
N GLU A 155 10.88 11.04 1.80
CA GLU A 155 11.21 9.71 2.33
C GLU A 155 12.03 8.87 1.36
N SER A 156 11.58 8.75 0.11
CA SER A 156 12.22 7.91 -0.88
C SER A 156 11.90 8.33 -2.31
N ILE A 157 12.75 7.87 -3.23
CA ILE A 157 12.49 7.85 -4.67
C ILE A 157 12.60 6.42 -5.13
N ASP A 158 11.57 5.96 -5.85
CA ASP A 158 11.51 4.58 -6.32
C ASP A 158 11.59 4.60 -7.85
N PHE A 159 12.40 3.71 -8.41
CA PHE A 159 12.45 3.47 -9.85
C PHE A 159 11.67 2.21 -10.21
N LEU A 160 10.85 2.27 -11.26
CA LEU A 160 9.95 1.20 -11.67
C LEU A 160 10.21 0.78 -13.10
N LEU A 161 10.35 -0.52 -13.31
CA LEU A 161 10.36 -1.15 -14.62
C LEU A 161 9.34 -2.29 -14.65
N GLY A 162 8.65 -2.44 -15.78
CA GLY A 162 7.71 -3.53 -15.97
C GLY A 162 7.61 -3.93 -17.43
N ILE A 163 7.35 -5.22 -17.66
CA ILE A 163 7.16 -5.77 -18.99
C ILE A 163 6.05 -6.82 -19.01
N GLN A 164 5.11 -6.63 -19.93
CA GLN A 164 4.10 -7.60 -20.29
C GLN A 164 4.69 -8.58 -21.32
N LEU A 165 5.17 -9.73 -20.83
CA LEU A 165 5.81 -10.77 -21.65
C LEU A 165 4.79 -11.49 -22.55
N SER A 166 3.57 -11.67 -22.06
CA SER A 166 2.46 -12.24 -22.83
C SER A 166 1.12 -11.73 -22.31
N ARG A 167 -0.01 -12.08 -22.94
CA ARG A 167 -1.34 -11.76 -22.38
C ARG A 167 -1.53 -12.30 -20.96
N HIS A 168 -0.80 -13.34 -20.56
CA HIS A 168 -0.96 -13.99 -19.26
C HIS A 168 0.12 -13.56 -18.27
N LEU A 169 1.30 -13.13 -18.73
CA LEU A 169 2.45 -12.95 -17.87
C LEU A 169 2.96 -11.51 -17.88
N PHE A 170 3.08 -10.92 -16.71
CA PHE A 170 3.72 -9.64 -16.46
C PHE A 170 4.83 -9.80 -15.42
N LEU A 171 5.95 -9.11 -15.65
CA LEU A 171 7.08 -9.03 -14.73
C LEU A 171 7.35 -7.56 -14.42
N GLY A 172 7.49 -7.22 -13.15
CA GLY A 172 7.84 -5.89 -12.67
C GLY A 172 9.01 -5.94 -11.70
N THR A 173 9.79 -4.87 -11.67
CA THR A 173 10.87 -4.67 -10.71
C THR A 173 10.86 -3.23 -10.23
N SER A 174 11.10 -3.04 -8.94
CA SER A 174 11.25 -1.73 -8.33
C SER A 174 12.58 -1.65 -7.57
N TYR A 175 13.12 -0.43 -7.47
CA TYR A 175 14.22 -0.11 -6.57
C TYR A 175 13.83 1.13 -5.76
N ASP A 176 13.64 0.98 -4.46
CA ASP A 176 13.38 2.06 -3.50
C ASP A 176 14.71 2.62 -3.01
N TYR A 177 14.93 3.93 -3.24
CA TYR A 177 16.08 4.67 -2.74
C TYR A 177 15.65 5.62 -1.63
N THR A 178 16.02 5.30 -0.40
CA THR A 178 15.67 6.09 0.79
C THR A 178 16.44 7.42 0.82
N LEU A 179 15.72 8.52 1.01
CA LEU A 179 16.21 9.89 1.10
C LEU A 179 16.27 10.43 2.53
N SER A 180 15.44 9.88 3.43
CA SER A 180 15.37 10.31 4.83
C SER A 180 16.56 9.80 5.64
N ASP A 181 16.61 10.17 6.93
CA ASP A 181 17.68 9.77 7.87
C ASP A 181 17.79 8.23 8.03
N LEU A 182 16.77 7.50 7.58
CA LEU A 182 16.79 6.04 7.46
C LEU A 182 17.84 5.52 6.47
N ARG A 183 18.31 6.36 5.54
CA ARG A 183 19.36 6.01 4.57
C ARG A 183 20.65 5.56 5.26
N ASP A 184 20.98 6.09 6.42
CA ASP A 184 22.21 5.71 7.15
C ASP A 184 22.14 4.26 7.68
N PHE A 185 20.97 3.63 7.64
CA PHE A 185 20.73 2.24 8.06
C PHE A 185 20.06 1.38 6.98
N ASN A 186 19.78 1.94 5.79
CA ASN A 186 19.09 1.26 4.69
C ASN A 186 19.65 1.71 3.33
N ASP A 187 20.27 0.78 2.59
CA ASP A 187 20.85 1.02 1.25
C ASP A 187 19.81 0.94 0.11
N GLY A 188 18.52 0.86 0.46
CA GLY A 188 17.41 0.70 -0.46
C GLY A 188 16.95 -0.76 -0.58
N THR A 189 15.82 -0.97 -1.25
CA THR A 189 15.20 -2.29 -1.42
C THR A 189 14.92 -2.56 -2.89
N ILE A 190 15.26 -3.77 -3.36
CA ILE A 190 14.85 -4.25 -4.69
C ILE A 190 13.66 -5.17 -4.51
N GLU A 191 12.56 -4.89 -5.20
CA GLU A 191 11.40 -5.78 -5.23
C GLU A 191 11.15 -6.29 -6.64
N VAL A 192 10.64 -7.52 -6.73
CA VAL A 192 10.32 -8.18 -8.00
C VAL A 192 8.91 -8.74 -7.89
N VAL A 193 8.07 -8.41 -8.88
CA VAL A 193 6.68 -8.84 -8.96
C VAL A 193 6.49 -9.69 -10.21
N LEU A 194 5.87 -10.86 -10.04
CA LEU A 194 5.39 -11.69 -11.14
C LEU A 194 3.87 -11.79 -11.06
N GLN A 195 3.20 -11.45 -12.16
CA GLN A 195 1.75 -11.57 -12.27
C GLN A 195 1.38 -12.54 -13.38
N TYR A 196 0.54 -13.52 -13.04
CA TYR A 196 -0.05 -14.46 -13.99
C TYR A 196 -1.57 -14.30 -14.04
N CYS A 197 -2.11 -13.97 -15.21
CA CYS A 197 -3.54 -13.85 -15.47
C CYS A 197 -4.05 -15.10 -16.18
N ILE A 198 -4.91 -15.88 -15.53
CA ILE A 198 -5.41 -17.17 -16.01
C ILE A 198 -6.19 -17.04 -17.33
N LEU A 199 -7.02 -15.99 -17.45
CA LEU A 199 -7.84 -15.75 -18.65
C LEU A 199 -7.14 -14.84 -19.68
N GLY A 200 -5.90 -14.45 -19.39
CA GLY A 200 -5.17 -13.46 -20.15
C GLY A 200 -5.78 -12.04 -20.01
N LYS A 201 -4.99 -11.04 -20.34
CA LYS A 201 -5.43 -9.65 -20.47
C LYS A 201 -6.46 -9.59 -21.61
N THR A 202 -7.71 -9.26 -21.30
CA THR A 202 -8.77 -8.98 -22.27
C THR A 202 -8.51 -7.63 -22.96
N GLU A 203 -8.89 -7.51 -24.23
CA GLU A 203 -8.83 -6.25 -24.97
C GLU A 203 -9.83 -5.22 -24.40
N GLU A 204 -10.93 -5.70 -23.83
CA GLU A 204 -11.79 -4.92 -22.95
C GLU A 204 -11.08 -4.75 -21.61
N GLY A 205 -10.45 -3.58 -21.44
CA GLY A 205 -9.53 -3.27 -20.36
C GLY A 205 -10.11 -3.40 -18.96
N GLU A 206 -10.01 -4.60 -18.39
CA GLU A 206 -10.23 -4.82 -16.95
C GLU A 206 -8.91 -4.98 -16.17
N THR A 207 -7.80 -4.53 -16.76
CA THR A 207 -6.73 -3.90 -15.97
C THR A 207 -6.86 -2.39 -16.15
N GLN A 208 -7.98 -1.81 -15.69
CA GLN A 208 -8.06 -0.35 -15.52
C GLN A 208 -7.09 0.03 -14.40
N ASN A 209 -5.87 0.39 -14.81
CA ASN A 209 -4.81 0.95 -13.98
C ASN A 209 -4.11 -0.12 -13.11
N PRO A 210 -3.09 -0.85 -13.65
CA PRO A 210 -2.14 -1.50 -12.77
C PRO A 210 -1.53 -0.42 -11.89
N ARG A 211 -1.59 -0.64 -10.57
CA ARG A 211 -1.08 0.30 -9.58
C ARG A 211 0.20 -0.27 -9.02
N PHE A 212 1.26 0.48 -9.23
CA PHE A 212 2.54 0.24 -8.61
C PHE A 212 2.65 1.29 -7.52
N PHE A 213 2.68 0.84 -6.27
CA PHE A 213 3.06 1.62 -5.11
C PHE A 213 4.24 0.91 -4.48
#